data_AF-A0A916JMF5-F1
#
_entry.id   AF-A0A916JMF5-F1
#
_cell.length_a   1.000
_cell.length_b   1.000
_cell.length_c   1.000
_cell.angle_alpha   90.00
_cell.angle_beta   90.00
_cell.angle_gamma   90.00
#
_symmetry.space_group_name_H-M   'P 1'
#
loop_
_entity.id
_entity.type
_entity.pdbx_description
1 polymer ?
#
loop_
_entity_poly.entity_id
_entity_poly.type
_entity_poly.pdbx_seq_one_letter_code
_entity_poly.pdbx_strand_id
1 'polypeptide(L)'
;MENKKIKYWKIWLIVFLVVLAFVGYVDFQESNGNSPIITPISMVIGSPGYILYVIFTGDIHGAQPGPIGQFGRILVASIGSTFFWSGLATIFLRLSQLNKKKNE
;
A
#
# COMPACT_ATOMS: atom_id res chain seq x y z
N MET A 1 -14.20 -16.83 -20.62
CA MET A 1 -13.94 -17.08 -19.19
C MET A 1 -12.60 -16.44 -18.85
N GLU A 2 -12.60 -15.33 -18.11
CA GLU A 2 -11.33 -14.75 -17.64
C GLU A 2 -10.71 -15.71 -16.62
N ASN A 3 -9.45 -16.07 -16.84
CA ASN A 3 -8.74 -16.99 -15.96
C ASN A 3 -8.65 -16.34 -14.57
N LYS A 4 -9.11 -17.01 -13.49
CA LYS A 4 -9.18 -16.41 -12.14
C LYS A 4 -7.83 -15.79 -11.72
N LYS A 5 -6.72 -16.41 -12.12
CA LYS A 5 -5.35 -15.89 -11.92
C LYS A 5 -5.14 -14.51 -12.55
N ILE A 6 -5.60 -14.29 -13.78
CA ILE A 6 -5.48 -13.00 -14.49
C ILE A 6 -6.27 -11.91 -13.75
N LYS A 7 -7.43 -12.25 -13.19
CA LYS A 7 -8.24 -11.30 -12.41
C LYS A 7 -7.52 -10.85 -11.13
N TYR A 8 -6.88 -11.76 -10.40
CA TYR A 8 -6.10 -11.40 -9.20
C TYR A 8 -4.89 -10.55 -9.52
N TRP A 9 -4.15 -10.88 -10.58
CA TRP A 9 -3.01 -10.08 -11.05
C TRP A 9 -3.42 -8.67 -11.46
N LYS A 10 -4.57 -8.50 -12.13
CA LYS A 10 -5.12 -7.18 -12.46
C LYS A 10 -5.46 -6.36 -11.21
N ILE A 11 -6.11 -6.97 -10.22
CA ILE A 11 -6.44 -6.30 -8.95
C ILE A 11 -5.15 -5.88 -8.23
N TRP A 12 -4.17 -6.79 -8.15
CA TRP A 12 -2.88 -6.50 -7.53
C TRP A 12 -2.16 -5.35 -8.24
N LEU A 13 -2.10 -5.36 -9.57
CA LEU A 13 -1.46 -4.30 -10.37
C LEU A 13 -2.16 -2.94 -10.18
N ILE A 14 -3.49 -2.90 -10.15
CA ILE A 14 -4.25 -1.67 -9.93
C ILE A 14 -3.97 -1.12 -8.52
N VAL A 15 -4.05 -1.98 -7.50
CA VAL A 15 -3.74 -1.59 -6.12
C VAL A 15 -2.29 -1.11 -6.03
N PHE A 16 -1.36 -1.80 -6.69
CA PHE A 16 0.05 -1.41 -6.73
C PHE A 16 0.26 -0.01 -7.30
N LEU A 17 -0.33 0.29 -8.46
CA LEU A 17 -0.21 1.60 -9.10
C LEU A 17 -0.81 2.71 -8.23
N VAL A 18 -1.96 2.47 -7.61
CA VAL A 18 -2.61 3.43 -6.71
C VAL A 18 -1.75 3.70 -5.48
N VAL A 19 -1.26 2.63 -4.83
CA VAL A 19 -0.41 2.75 -3.65
C VAL A 19 0.92 3.42 -4.00
N LEU A 20 1.55 3.06 -5.13
CA LEU A 20 2.81 3.65 -5.57
C LEU A 20 2.67 5.15 -5.85
N ALA A 21 1.63 5.55 -6.59
CA ALA A 21 1.36 6.97 -6.87
C ALA A 21 1.09 7.74 -5.58
N PHE A 22 0.34 7.15 -4.65
CA PHE A 22 -0.01 7.77 -3.39
C PHE A 22 1.19 7.91 -2.45
N VAL A 23 1.98 6.85 -2.25
CA VAL A 23 3.21 6.87 -1.43
C VAL A 23 4.23 7.82 -2.05
N GLY A 24 4.44 7.78 -3.36
CA GLY A 24 5.34 8.70 -4.06
C GLY A 24 4.90 10.16 -3.95
N TYR A 25 3.59 10.44 -4.00
CA TYR A 25 3.07 11.79 -3.81
C TYR A 25 3.31 12.31 -2.39
N VAL A 26 3.05 11.49 -1.37
CA VAL A 26 3.29 11.84 0.04
C VAL A 26 4.77 12.16 0.26
N ASP A 27 5.64 11.29 -0.25
CA ASP A 27 7.09 11.40 -0.10
C ASP A 27 7.66 12.62 -0.87
N PHE A 28 7.11 12.93 -2.05
CA PHE A 28 7.43 14.16 -2.79
C PHE A 28 7.02 15.42 -2.03
N GLN A 29 5.85 15.43 -1.38
CA GLN A 29 5.40 16.56 -0.57
C GLN A 29 6.29 16.75 0.67
N GLU A 30 6.71 15.67 1.35
CA GLU A 30 7.71 15.72 2.44
C GLU A 30 9.01 16.37 1.99
N SER A 31 9.54 15.93 0.84
CA SER A 31 10.83 16.39 0.34
C SER A 31 10.88 17.87 -0.05
N ASN A 32 9.74 18.49 -0.34
CA ASN A 32 9.65 19.91 -0.70
C ASN A 32 9.42 20.83 0.51
N GLY A 33 9.51 20.31 1.75
CA GLY A 33 9.26 21.10 2.97
C GLY A 33 7.80 21.50 3.17
N ASN A 34 6.91 21.08 2.26
CA ASN A 34 5.47 21.15 2.41
C ASN A 34 5.06 20.09 3.40
N SER A 35 5.32 20.33 4.69
CA SER A 35 5.11 19.37 5.78
C SER A 35 3.80 18.60 5.59
N PRO A 36 3.83 17.36 5.09
CA PRO A 36 2.71 16.48 5.29
C PRO A 36 3.03 15.93 6.67
N ILE A 37 2.57 16.65 7.70
CA ILE A 37 2.28 16.00 8.97
C ILE A 37 1.31 14.90 8.59
N ILE A 38 1.87 13.71 8.36
CA ILE A 38 1.27 12.43 8.06
C ILE A 38 -0.25 12.57 8.02
N THR A 39 -0.79 12.92 6.85
CA THR A 39 -2.24 13.05 6.76
C THR A 39 -2.83 11.70 7.18
N PRO A 40 -3.92 11.64 7.97
CA PRO A 40 -4.42 10.37 8.49
C PRO A 40 -4.64 9.31 7.41
N ILE A 41 -4.99 9.76 6.19
CA ILE A 41 -5.13 8.95 4.98
C ILE A 41 -3.79 8.32 4.57
N SER A 42 -2.69 9.07 4.64
CA SER A 42 -1.35 8.57 4.34
C SER A 42 -0.87 7.51 5.32
N MET A 43 -1.19 7.71 6.60
CA MET A 43 -1.01 6.71 7.65
C MET A 43 -1.76 5.44 7.32
N VAL A 44 -3.04 5.51 6.95
CA VAL A 44 -3.83 4.29 6.70
C VAL A 44 -3.33 3.55 5.47
N ILE A 45 -3.15 4.22 4.33
CA ILE A 45 -2.79 3.56 3.06
C ILE A 45 -1.33 3.07 3.08
N GLY A 46 -0.41 3.87 3.62
CA GLY A 46 1.02 3.59 3.64
C GLY A 46 1.51 2.77 4.83
N SER A 47 0.81 2.77 5.98
CA SER A 47 1.32 2.14 7.20
C SER A 47 1.65 0.66 7.09
N PRO A 48 0.90 -0.22 6.39
CA PRO A 48 1.27 -1.62 6.35
C PRO A 48 2.64 -1.82 5.71
N GLY A 49 2.94 -1.07 4.65
CA GLY A 49 4.25 -1.06 4.02
C GLY A 49 5.31 -0.32 4.83
N TYR A 50 4.95 0.77 5.50
CA TYR A 50 5.88 1.54 6.34
C TYR A 50 6.30 0.74 7.59
N ILE A 51 5.38 0.00 8.19
CA ILE A 51 5.67 -0.94 9.28
C ILE A 51 6.64 -2.02 8.81
N LEU A 52 6.43 -2.58 7.62
CA LEU A 52 7.37 -3.53 7.03
C LEU A 52 8.74 -2.89 6.83
N TYR A 53 8.78 -1.68 6.27
CA TYR A 53 10.03 -0.92 6.14
C TYR A 53 10.75 -0.79 7.49
N VAL A 54 10.08 -0.28 8.53
CA VAL A 54 10.66 -0.12 9.88
C VAL A 54 11.17 -1.45 10.45
N ILE A 55 10.41 -2.54 10.29
CA ILE A 55 10.83 -3.88 10.77
C ILE A 55 12.09 -4.35 10.04
N PHE A 56 12.18 -4.16 8.73
CA PHE A 56 13.28 -4.66 7.92
C PHE A 56 14.54 -3.77 7.98
N THR A 57 14.39 -2.47 8.21
CA THR A 57 15.51 -1.52 8.22
C THR A 57 15.93 -1.09 9.62
N GLY A 58 15.08 -1.31 10.63
CA GLY A 58 15.28 -0.74 11.97
C GLY A 58 15.17 0.79 12.00
N ASP A 59 14.77 1.42 10.89
CA ASP A 59 14.73 2.86 10.75
C ASP A 59 13.41 3.43 11.25
N ILE A 60 13.41 3.82 12.53
CA ILE A 60 12.29 4.46 13.23
C ILE A 60 12.19 5.97 12.96
N HIS A 61 13.11 6.56 12.18
CA HIS A 61 13.05 7.98 11.85
C HIS A 61 12.07 8.19 10.70
N GLY A 62 10.80 8.41 11.06
CA GLY A 62 9.65 8.50 10.14
C GLY A 62 9.80 9.45 8.93
N ALA A 63 10.66 10.45 9.01
CA ALA A 63 10.82 11.49 7.99
C ALA A 63 12.12 11.37 7.17
N GLN A 64 13.17 10.70 7.68
CA GLN A 64 14.44 10.63 6.98
C GLN A 64 14.55 9.33 6.17
N PRO A 65 15.13 9.38 4.96
CA PRO A 65 15.43 8.17 4.22
C PRO A 65 16.54 7.41 4.95
N GLY A 66 16.20 6.22 5.48
CA GLY A 66 17.16 5.32 6.11
C GLY A 66 18.15 4.70 5.12
N PRO A 67 18.78 3.56 5.47
CA PRO A 67 19.94 3.02 4.75
C PRO A 67 19.70 2.68 3.27
N ILE A 68 18.43 2.50 2.87
CA ILE A 68 18.05 2.19 1.49
C ILE A 68 17.66 3.43 0.66
N GLY A 69 17.76 4.62 1.25
CA GLY A 69 17.38 5.87 0.61
C GLY A 69 15.87 6.05 0.42
N GLN A 70 15.49 7.22 -0.08
CA GLN A 70 14.10 7.64 -0.31
C GLN A 70 13.37 6.70 -1.29
N PHE A 71 14.06 6.34 -2.37
CA PHE A 71 13.52 5.42 -3.37
C PHE A 71 13.29 4.00 -2.81
N GLY A 72 14.21 3.48 -2.02
CA GLY A 72 14.07 2.16 -1.38
C GLY A 72 12.90 2.14 -0.39
N ARG A 73 12.72 3.21 0.39
CA ARG A 73 11.57 3.40 1.28
C ARG A 73 10.25 3.39 0.52
N ILE A 74 10.13 4.19 -0.56
CA ILE A 74 8.93 4.23 -1.41
C ILE A 74 8.62 2.84 -1.96
N LEU A 75 9.61 2.11 -2.48
CA LEU A 75 9.39 0.77 -3.03
C LEU A 75 8.91 -0.24 -1.98
N VAL A 76 9.60 -0.32 -0.84
CA VAL A 76 9.24 -1.28 0.23
C VAL A 76 7.86 -0.95 0.80
N ALA A 77 7.58 0.33 1.06
CA ALA A 77 6.27 0.77 1.52
C ALA A 77 5.19 0.46 0.47
N SER A 78 5.45 0.72 -0.80
CA SER A 78 4.46 0.47 -1.86
C SER A 78 4.17 -1.02 -2.01
N ILE A 79 5.21 -1.85 -2.05
CA ILE A 79 5.06 -3.31 -2.17
C ILE A 79 4.33 -3.88 -0.96
N GLY A 80 4.76 -3.53 0.25
CA GLY A 80 4.16 -4.01 1.49
C GLY A 80 2.68 -3.62 1.64
N SER A 81 2.36 -2.35 1.39
CA SER A 81 0.98 -1.87 1.39
C SER A 81 0.14 -2.53 0.28
N THR A 82 0.72 -2.79 -0.89
CA THR A 82 0.01 -3.49 -1.97
C THR A 82 -0.38 -4.90 -1.58
N PHE A 83 0.52 -5.68 -0.96
CA PHE A 83 0.18 -7.02 -0.49
C PHE A 83 -0.95 -7.00 0.54
N PHE A 84 -0.90 -6.06 1.48
CA PHE A 84 -1.95 -5.89 2.48
C PHE A 84 -3.31 -5.53 1.86
N TRP A 85 -3.35 -4.48 1.03
CA TRP A 85 -4.59 -3.99 0.43
C TRP A 85 -5.18 -4.93 -0.62
N SER A 86 -4.33 -5.60 -1.41
CA SER A 86 -4.80 -6.62 -2.35
C SER A 86 -5.39 -7.84 -1.61
N GLY A 87 -4.78 -8.26 -0.50
CA GLY A 87 -5.34 -9.28 0.39
C GLY A 87 -6.72 -8.89 0.91
N LEU A 88 -6.85 -7.68 1.49
CA LEU A 88 -8.13 -7.15 1.95
C LEU A 88 -9.18 -7.07 0.83
N ALA A 89 -8.83 -6.53 -0.33
CA ALA A 89 -9.73 -6.41 -1.47
C ALA A 89 -10.28 -7.80 -1.90
N THR A 90 -9.43 -8.82 -1.92
CA THR A 90 -9.86 -10.19 -2.25
C THR A 90 -10.77 -10.80 -1.19
N ILE A 91 -10.53 -10.53 0.10
CA ILE A 91 -11.40 -10.96 1.20
C ILE A 91 -12.78 -10.31 1.08
N PHE A 92 -12.84 -8.98 0.87
CA PHE A 92 -14.10 -8.26 0.71
C PHE A 92 -14.91 -8.75 -0.49
N LEU A 93 -14.26 -9.01 -1.63
CA LEU A 93 -14.91 -9.58 -2.80
C LEU A 93 -15.52 -10.96 -2.50
N ARG A 94 -14.81 -11.80 -1.74
CA ARG A 94 -15.30 -13.12 -1.35
C ARG A 94 -16.47 -13.04 -0.37
N LEU A 95 -16.39 -12.16 0.63
CA LEU A 95 -17.49 -11.92 1.57
C LEU A 95 -18.74 -11.39 0.87
N SER A 96 -18.57 -10.46 -0.08
CA SER A 96 -19.67 -9.94 -0.90
C SER A 96 -20.36 -11.04 -1.71
N GLN A 97 -19.60 -11.99 -2.27
CA GLN A 97 -20.15 -13.15 -2.98
C GLN A 97 -20.94 -14.08 -2.06
N LEU A 98 -20.45 -14.34 -0.85
CA LEU A 98 -21.14 -15.18 0.13
C LEU A 98 -22.46 -14.54 0.60
N ASN A 99 -22.47 -13.23 0.85
CA ASN A 99 -23.68 -12.50 1.24
C ASN A 99 -24.73 -12.47 0.12
N LYS A 100 -24.31 -12.33 -1.14
CA LYS A 100 -25.24 -12.44 -2.28
C LYS A 100 -25.90 -13.82 -2.34
N LYS A 101 -25.11 -14.88 -2.19
CA LYS A 101 -25.62 -16.26 -2.21
C LYS A 101 -26.55 -16.60 -1.03
N LYS A 102 -26.45 -15.89 0.10
CA LYS A 102 -27.32 -16.10 1.27
C LYS A 102 -28.70 -15.42 1.11
N ASN A 103 -28.78 -14.39 0.27
CA ASN A 103 -30.00 -13.61 0.03
C ASN A 103 -30.77 -14.05 -1.24
N GLU A 104 -30.23 -15.04 -1.97
CA GLU A 104 -30.90 -15.78 -3.04
C GLU A 104 -31.47 -17.10 -2.48
#